data_AF-A0A9P5VWB4-F1
#
_entry.id   AF-A0A9P5VWB4-F1
#
_cell.length_a   1.000
_cell.length_b   1.000
_cell.length_c   1.000
_cell.angle_alpha   90.00
_cell.angle_beta   90.00
_cell.angle_gamma   90.00
#
_symmetry.space_group_name_H-M   'P 1'
#
loop_
_entity.id
_entity.type
_entity.pdbx_description
1 polymer ?
#
loop_
_entity_poly.entity_id
_entity_poly.type
_entity_poly.pdbx_seq_one_letter_code
_entity_poly.pdbx_strand_id
1 'polypeptide(L)'
;MKNIRLENEDEGVPCTAIREISLLKELKHDHVVRLLDIIHDENQLYLVFEFLELDLKKYMDTLPMTSISGLPPDQVKEYLYQLIRGVEYCHARRILHRDLKPQNLLIDEMRNLKLADFGLARAFGIPLRSHTHEVVTLWYRAPEILLGSRHYSTAVDIWSIGCIFAEMVLKKPLFPGFSPESTQCHLGDSEIDELFRIFRLRGTPNEDIWPGVTLLKDWKPVFPVWHRQPLEKTLPTLCPEGIDLLDQMIEFDPARRISAKRGMAS
;
A
#
# COMPACT_ATOMS: atom_id res chain seq x y z
N MET A 1 -1.87 20.05 -6.57
CA MET A 1 -2.35 19.89 -7.97
C MET A 1 -1.50 18.84 -8.64
N LYS A 2 -2.12 17.94 -9.41
CA LYS A 2 -1.43 16.85 -10.14
C LYS A 2 -1.70 17.01 -11.63
N ASN A 3 -0.65 17.01 -12.45
CA ASN A 3 -0.77 17.07 -13.90
C ASN A 3 -0.69 15.65 -14.49
N ILE A 4 -1.62 15.32 -15.39
CA ILE A 4 -1.65 14.07 -16.16
C ILE A 4 -1.56 14.45 -17.64
N ARG A 5 -0.50 13.96 -18.30
CA ARG A 5 -0.33 14.08 -19.75
C ARG A 5 -1.09 12.96 -20.45
N LEU A 6 -1.90 13.31 -21.45
CA LEU A 6 -2.60 12.35 -22.29
C LEU A 6 -1.64 11.85 -23.39
N GLU A 7 -1.59 10.55 -23.63
CA GLU A 7 -0.64 9.97 -24.62
C GLU A 7 -1.14 10.05 -26.07
N ASN A 8 -2.45 10.12 -26.30
CA ASN A 8 -3.05 10.21 -27.64
C ASN A 8 -3.60 11.63 -27.88
N GLU A 9 -2.87 12.43 -28.66
CA GLU A 9 -3.24 13.82 -29.01
C GLU A 9 -4.54 13.89 -29.84
N ASP A 10 -4.89 12.82 -30.56
CA ASP A 10 -6.05 12.79 -31.47
C ASP A 10 -7.35 12.24 -30.84
N GLU A 11 -7.28 11.52 -29.71
CA GLU A 11 -8.45 10.85 -29.11
C GLU A 11 -9.03 11.57 -27.88
N GLY A 12 -8.37 12.64 -27.41
CA GLY A 12 -8.76 13.36 -26.19
C GLY A 12 -8.66 12.49 -24.94
N VAL A 13 -9.36 12.88 -23.86
CA VAL A 13 -9.39 12.09 -22.62
C VAL A 13 -10.28 10.85 -22.82
N PRO A 14 -9.78 9.61 -22.57
CA PRO A 14 -10.61 8.42 -22.67
C PRO A 14 -11.87 8.51 -21.79
N CYS A 15 -13.04 8.09 -22.29
CA CYS A 15 -14.28 8.13 -21.52
C CYS A 15 -14.20 7.33 -20.20
N THR A 16 -13.39 6.27 -20.17
CA THR A 16 -13.08 5.51 -18.96
C THR A 16 -12.41 6.37 -17.90
N ALA A 17 -11.48 7.24 -18.31
CA ALA A 17 -10.79 8.15 -17.42
C ALA A 17 -11.72 9.22 -16.83
N ILE A 18 -12.56 9.84 -17.66
CA ILE A 18 -13.56 10.80 -17.17
C ILE A 18 -14.48 10.14 -16.13
N ARG A 19 -14.90 8.90 -16.38
CA ARG A 19 -15.77 8.15 -15.46
C ARG A 19 -15.09 7.89 -14.11
N GLU A 20 -13.82 7.48 -14.11
CA GLU A 20 -13.08 7.22 -12.88
C GLU A 20 -12.74 8.49 -12.11
N ILE A 21 -12.40 9.59 -12.79
CA ILE A 21 -12.21 10.89 -12.15
C ILE A 21 -13.53 11.36 -11.51
N SER A 22 -14.65 11.15 -12.19
CA SER A 22 -15.97 11.50 -11.66
C SER A 22 -16.27 10.72 -10.38
N LEU A 23 -15.93 9.43 -10.32
CA LEU A 23 -16.04 8.63 -9.09
C LEU A 23 -15.16 9.17 -7.96
N LEU A 24 -13.95 9.63 -8.27
CA LEU A 24 -13.07 10.26 -7.28
C LEU A 24 -13.63 11.59 -6.77
N LYS A 25 -14.31 12.37 -7.62
CA LYS A 25 -14.99 13.62 -7.22
C LYS A 25 -16.16 13.37 -6.24
N GLU A 26 -16.75 12.18 -6.27
CA GLU A 26 -17.81 11.77 -5.35
C GLU A 26 -17.28 11.28 -4.00
N LEU A 27 -15.99 10.96 -3.88
CA LEU A 27 -15.39 10.56 -2.61
C LEU A 27 -15.31 11.75 -1.66
N LYS A 28 -16.14 11.68 -0.62
CA LYS A 28 -16.24 12.66 0.46
C LYS A 28 -16.15 11.93 1.78
N HIS A 29 -14.95 11.95 2.38
CA HIS A 29 -14.65 11.32 3.65
C HIS A 29 -13.46 12.01 4.30
N ASP A 30 -13.45 12.11 5.62
CA ASP A 30 -12.43 12.89 6.35
C ASP A 30 -11.01 12.33 6.16
N HIS A 31 -10.89 11.02 5.91
CA HIS A 31 -9.61 10.31 5.69
C HIS A 31 -9.34 9.99 4.21
N VAL A 32 -9.96 10.72 3.28
CA VAL A 32 -9.72 10.60 1.84
C VAL A 32 -9.49 12.00 1.28
N VAL A 33 -8.37 12.20 0.58
CA VAL A 33 -8.04 13.51 0.00
C VAL A 33 -9.10 13.88 -1.03
N ARG A 34 -9.69 15.06 -0.85
CA ARG A 34 -10.75 15.57 -1.69
C ARG A 34 -10.23 16.09 -3.01
N LEU A 35 -10.79 15.56 -4.11
CA LEU A 35 -10.69 16.18 -5.42
C LEU A 35 -11.63 17.39 -5.48
N LEU A 36 -11.05 18.59 -5.55
CA LEU A 36 -11.77 19.87 -5.58
C LEU A 36 -12.23 20.19 -7.00
N ASP A 37 -11.33 20.07 -7.97
CA ASP A 37 -11.62 20.42 -9.35
C ASP A 37 -10.78 19.65 -10.37
N ILE A 38 -11.22 19.68 -11.62
CA ILE A 38 -10.58 19.04 -12.76
C ILE A 38 -10.49 20.09 -13.86
N ILE A 39 -9.27 20.46 -14.23
CA ILE A 39 -9.01 21.43 -15.29
C ILE A 39 -8.48 20.65 -16.48
N HIS A 40 -9.12 20.85 -17.64
CA HIS A 40 -8.68 20.28 -18.90
C HIS A 40 -8.16 21.41 -19.78
N ASP A 41 -6.90 21.30 -20.19
CA ASP A 41 -6.23 22.28 -21.05
C ASP A 41 -5.44 21.54 -22.13
N GLU A 42 -5.88 21.67 -23.38
CA GLU A 42 -5.34 20.96 -24.54
C GLU A 42 -5.18 19.45 -24.28
N ASN A 43 -3.93 18.98 -24.11
CA ASN A 43 -3.57 17.58 -23.90
C ASN A 43 -3.16 17.28 -22.44
N GLN A 44 -3.52 18.17 -21.51
CA GLN A 44 -3.21 18.07 -20.09
C GLN A 44 -4.49 18.05 -19.27
N LEU A 45 -4.50 17.16 -18.28
CA LEU A 45 -5.56 17.10 -17.28
C LEU A 45 -4.97 17.38 -15.90
N TYR A 46 -5.40 18.48 -15.29
CA TYR A 46 -4.98 18.88 -13.95
C TYR A 46 -6.04 18.50 -12.93
N LEU A 47 -5.64 17.67 -11.95
CA LEU A 47 -6.45 17.33 -10.80
C LEU A 47 -6.08 18.25 -9.64
N VAL A 48 -7.04 19.04 -9.18
CA VAL A 48 -6.89 19.98 -8.07
C VAL A 48 -7.41 19.29 -6.80
N PHE A 49 -6.51 19.02 -5.86
CA PHE A 49 -6.81 18.40 -4.57
C PHE A 49 -6.72 19.43 -3.44
N GLU A 50 -7.32 19.11 -2.30
CA GLU A 50 -7.00 19.80 -1.05
C GLU A 50 -5.49 19.69 -0.74
N PHE A 51 -4.94 20.71 -0.07
CA PHE A 51 -3.53 20.76 0.28
C PHE A 51 -3.30 20.15 1.66
N LEU A 52 -2.27 19.32 1.78
CA LEU A 52 -1.76 18.78 3.05
C LEU A 52 -0.24 18.95 3.06
N GLU A 53 0.32 19.26 4.22
CA GLU A 53 1.71 19.73 4.36
C GLU A 53 2.74 18.60 4.22
N LEU A 54 2.43 17.44 4.81
CA LEU A 54 3.37 16.34 4.97
C LEU A 54 2.75 15.03 4.52
N ASP A 55 3.60 14.13 4.04
CA ASP A 55 3.28 12.71 3.91
C ASP A 55 3.84 11.93 5.10
N LEU A 56 3.27 10.76 5.39
CA LEU A 56 3.65 9.93 6.54
C LEU A 56 5.13 9.52 6.46
N LYS A 57 5.68 9.32 5.25
CA LYS A 57 7.11 9.00 5.09
C LYS A 57 7.96 10.14 5.61
N LYS A 58 7.76 11.36 5.10
CA LYS A 58 8.48 12.56 5.58
C LYS A 58 8.29 12.76 7.07
N TYR A 59 7.07 12.57 7.58
CA TYR A 59 6.79 12.71 9.00
C TYR A 59 7.62 11.73 9.86
N MET A 60 7.67 10.45 9.49
CA MET A 60 8.51 9.46 10.19
C MET A 60 10.01 9.76 10.07
N ASP A 61 10.45 10.32 8.94
CA ASP A 61 11.86 10.69 8.74
C ASP A 61 12.28 11.90 9.60
N THR A 62 11.34 12.74 10.06
CA THR A 62 11.64 13.83 11.02
C THR A 62 11.95 13.34 12.44
N LEU A 63 11.56 12.11 12.79
CA LEU A 63 11.84 11.58 14.13
C LEU A 63 13.36 11.49 14.36
N PRO A 64 13.86 11.77 15.58
CA PRO A 64 15.28 11.66 15.89
C PRO A 64 15.86 10.30 15.51
N MET A 65 17.09 10.29 14.95
CA MET A 65 17.80 9.04 14.66
C MET A 65 18.14 8.23 15.93
N THR A 66 18.15 8.90 17.09
CA THR A 66 18.37 8.29 18.40
C THR A 66 17.15 7.56 18.95
N SER A 67 15.97 7.71 18.33
CA SER A 67 14.77 6.98 18.72
C SER A 67 14.93 5.49 18.39
N ILE A 68 14.89 4.65 19.43
CA ILE A 68 14.99 3.18 19.32
C ILE A 68 13.70 2.57 18.70
N SER A 69 12.62 3.35 18.68
CA SER A 69 11.30 2.96 18.18
C SER A 69 10.74 4.03 17.23
N GLY A 70 9.70 3.66 16.46
CA GLY A 70 8.99 4.56 15.56
C GLY A 70 8.09 5.56 16.29
N LEU A 71 6.88 5.75 15.78
CA LEU A 71 5.91 6.68 16.35
C LEU A 71 5.45 6.20 17.76
N PRO A 72 5.06 7.13 18.65
CA PRO A 72 4.42 6.77 19.92
C PRO A 72 3.19 5.85 19.72
N PRO A 73 2.94 4.87 20.61
CA PRO A 73 1.84 3.90 20.42
C PRO A 73 0.46 4.52 20.21
N ASP A 74 0.14 5.60 20.92
CA ASP A 74 -1.15 6.30 20.77
C ASP A 74 -1.30 6.93 19.38
N GLN A 75 -0.19 7.46 18.84
CA GLN A 75 -0.16 8.02 17.49
C GLN A 75 -0.24 6.92 16.42
N VAL A 76 0.43 5.78 16.63
CA VAL A 76 0.31 4.61 15.74
C VAL A 76 -1.16 4.16 15.67
N LYS A 77 -1.82 4.05 16.83
CA LYS A 77 -3.23 3.65 16.93
C LYS A 77 -4.15 4.65 16.23
N GLU A 78 -3.94 5.94 16.47
CA GLU A 78 -4.69 7.04 15.84
C GLU A 78 -4.57 6.98 14.31
N TYR A 79 -3.36 6.94 13.76
CA TYR A 79 -3.13 6.89 12.32
C TYR A 79 -3.61 5.59 11.69
N LEU A 80 -3.42 4.45 12.35
CA LEU A 80 -3.94 3.16 11.87
C LEU A 80 -5.46 3.18 11.78
N TYR A 81 -6.14 3.71 12.79
CA TYR A 81 -7.60 3.81 12.80
C TYR A 81 -8.12 4.70 11.65
N GLN A 82 -7.51 5.87 11.45
CA GLN A 82 -7.87 6.79 10.38
C GLN A 82 -7.62 6.18 8.98
N LEU A 83 -6.49 5.48 8.82
CA LEU A 83 -6.13 4.74 7.61
C LEU A 83 -7.17 3.65 7.29
N ILE A 84 -7.50 2.79 8.26
CA ILE A 84 -8.49 1.72 8.06
C ILE A 84 -9.86 2.34 7.75
N ARG A 85 -10.25 3.45 8.38
CA ARG A 85 -11.50 4.16 8.08
C ARG A 85 -11.56 4.67 6.64
N GLY A 86 -10.50 5.33 6.17
CA GLY A 86 -10.42 5.78 4.79
C GLY A 86 -10.52 4.63 3.79
N VAL A 87 -9.84 3.51 4.08
CA VAL A 87 -9.84 2.34 3.21
C VAL A 87 -11.19 1.62 3.24
N GLU A 88 -11.83 1.47 4.40
CA GLU A 88 -13.16 0.87 4.50
C GLU A 88 -14.20 1.66 3.70
N TYR A 89 -14.17 2.99 3.79
CA TYR A 89 -15.04 3.87 3.01
C TYR A 89 -14.92 3.62 1.49
N CYS A 90 -13.69 3.43 1.01
CA CYS A 90 -13.40 3.12 -0.39
C CYS A 90 -13.83 1.70 -0.76
N HIS A 91 -13.53 0.71 0.08
CA HIS A 91 -13.90 -0.69 -0.12
C HIS A 91 -15.43 -0.88 -0.19
N ALA A 92 -16.19 -0.17 0.65
CA ALA A 92 -17.65 -0.15 0.62
C ALA A 92 -18.23 0.37 -0.71
N ARG A 93 -17.44 1.17 -1.45
CA ARG A 93 -17.76 1.70 -2.79
C ARG A 93 -17.10 0.93 -3.93
N ARG A 94 -16.51 -0.24 -3.64
CA ARG A 94 -15.79 -1.09 -4.60
C ARG A 94 -14.57 -0.40 -5.23
N ILE A 95 -13.95 0.51 -4.49
CA ILE A 95 -12.73 1.21 -4.90
C ILE A 95 -11.55 0.61 -4.15
N LEU A 96 -10.54 0.16 -4.89
CA LEU A 96 -9.28 -0.35 -4.38
C LEU A 96 -8.19 0.70 -4.57
N HIS A 97 -7.31 0.87 -3.60
CA HIS A 97 -6.22 1.82 -3.71
C HIS A 97 -5.04 1.27 -4.52
N ARG A 98 -4.60 0.04 -4.22
CA ARG A 98 -3.55 -0.74 -4.93
C ARG A 98 -2.11 -0.22 -4.87
N ASP A 99 -1.88 0.92 -4.23
CA ASP A 99 -0.56 1.56 -4.08
C ASP A 99 -0.47 2.25 -2.72
N LEU A 100 -1.00 1.61 -1.67
CA LEU A 100 -0.86 2.14 -0.32
C LEU A 100 0.60 2.04 0.12
N LYS A 101 1.15 3.18 0.48
CA LYS A 101 2.51 3.36 1.00
C LYS A 101 2.57 4.68 1.78
N PRO A 102 3.53 4.87 2.70
CA PRO A 102 3.60 6.07 3.53
C PRO A 102 3.65 7.39 2.74
N GLN A 103 4.19 7.40 1.52
CA GLN A 103 4.22 8.57 0.65
C GLN A 103 2.84 8.99 0.12
N ASN A 104 1.88 8.05 0.06
CA ASN A 104 0.51 8.29 -0.39
C ASN A 104 -0.45 8.54 0.79
N LEU A 105 0.07 8.64 2.02
CA LEU A 105 -0.69 8.96 3.22
C LEU A 105 -0.31 10.38 3.65
N LEU A 106 -1.22 11.32 3.47
CA LEU A 106 -0.98 12.73 3.77
C LEU A 106 -1.48 13.07 5.17
N ILE A 107 -0.80 14.00 5.84
CA ILE A 107 -1.09 14.43 7.22
C ILE A 107 -1.29 15.95 7.20
N ASP A 108 -2.39 16.42 7.80
CA ASP A 108 -2.65 17.84 7.99
C ASP A 108 -2.09 18.38 9.32
N GLU A 109 -2.17 19.70 9.51
CA GLU A 109 -1.71 20.40 10.73
C GLU A 109 -2.40 19.89 12.01
N MET A 110 -3.60 19.31 11.88
CA MET A 110 -4.40 18.77 12.98
C MET A 110 -4.14 17.28 13.23
N ARG A 111 -3.12 16.69 12.59
CA ARG A 111 -2.78 15.25 12.68
C ARG A 111 -3.89 14.33 12.14
N ASN A 112 -4.68 14.80 11.17
CA ASN A 112 -5.54 13.90 10.43
C ASN A 112 -4.77 13.28 9.25
N LEU A 113 -4.84 11.96 9.15
CA LEU A 113 -4.30 11.18 8.06
C LEU A 113 -5.36 11.01 6.96
N LYS A 114 -4.97 11.27 5.71
CA LYS A 114 -5.80 11.13 4.52
C LYS A 114 -5.13 10.30 3.44
N LEU A 115 -5.93 9.43 2.80
CA LEU A 115 -5.53 8.68 1.61
C LEU A 115 -5.40 9.60 0.40
N ALA A 116 -4.22 9.64 -0.22
CA ALA A 116 -3.95 10.34 -1.46
C ALA A 116 -3.57 9.37 -2.57
N ASP A 117 -3.53 9.83 -3.82
CA ASP A 117 -2.98 9.05 -4.94
C ASP A 117 -3.56 7.62 -5.06
N PHE A 118 -4.90 7.50 -4.92
CA PHE A 118 -5.66 6.37 -5.47
C PHE A 118 -5.10 6.05 -6.84
N GLY A 119 -4.93 4.76 -7.18
CA GLY A 119 -4.23 4.25 -8.37
C GLY A 119 -4.74 4.75 -9.73
N LEU A 120 -4.73 6.07 -9.92
CA LEU A 120 -5.19 6.90 -11.02
C LEU A 120 -4.53 6.42 -12.31
N ALA A 121 -3.24 6.08 -12.24
CA ALA A 121 -2.49 5.51 -13.35
C ALA A 121 -3.09 4.21 -13.91
N ARG A 122 -3.60 3.33 -13.04
CA ARG A 122 -4.15 2.03 -13.44
C ARG A 122 -5.61 2.12 -13.91
N ALA A 123 -6.34 3.06 -13.33
CA ALA A 123 -7.68 3.41 -13.74
C ALA A 123 -7.65 3.91 -15.20
N PHE A 124 -6.74 4.84 -15.51
CA PHE A 124 -6.65 5.46 -16.83
C PHE A 124 -6.02 4.61 -17.92
N GLY A 125 -5.53 3.41 -17.62
CA GLY A 125 -4.78 2.59 -18.57
C GLY A 125 -3.55 3.31 -19.15
N ILE A 126 -3.13 4.41 -18.52
CA ILE A 126 -1.98 5.21 -18.94
C ILE A 126 -0.73 4.42 -18.50
N PRO A 127 0.11 3.96 -19.44
CA PRO A 127 1.46 3.57 -19.10
C PRO A 127 2.09 4.81 -18.45
N LEU A 128 2.38 4.75 -17.15
CA LEU A 128 3.25 5.75 -16.54
C LEU A 128 4.56 5.65 -17.31
N ARG A 129 4.85 6.59 -18.21
CA ARG A 129 6.17 6.69 -18.84
C ARG A 129 7.18 6.81 -17.73
N SER A 130 7.88 5.72 -17.53
CA SER A 130 8.72 5.51 -16.38
C SER A 130 10.12 5.96 -16.66
N HIS A 131 10.26 7.26 -16.60
CA HIS A 131 11.56 7.84 -16.43
C HIS A 131 11.68 8.22 -14.97
N THR A 132 12.32 7.31 -14.23
CA THR A 132 13.04 7.50 -12.95
C THR A 132 12.35 7.30 -11.58
N HIS A 133 11.07 6.89 -11.52
CA HIS A 133 10.48 6.39 -10.25
C HIS A 133 10.11 4.89 -10.23
N GLU A 134 10.26 4.17 -11.36
CA GLU A 134 10.00 2.72 -11.48
C GLU A 134 11.18 1.85 -11.03
N VAL A 135 11.66 2.10 -9.82
CA VAL A 135 11.98 0.98 -8.95
C VAL A 135 10.76 0.87 -8.06
N VAL A 136 9.76 0.13 -8.53
CA VAL A 136 8.46 0.01 -7.84
C VAL A 136 8.74 -0.39 -6.40
N THR A 137 8.33 0.42 -5.41
CA THR A 137 8.53 0.09 -4.00
C THR A 137 7.68 -1.14 -3.67
N LEU A 138 8.29 -2.32 -3.71
CA LEU A 138 7.63 -3.60 -3.51
C LEU A 138 7.23 -3.87 -2.05
N TRP A 139 7.76 -3.08 -1.12
CA TRP A 139 7.70 -3.28 0.34
C TRP A 139 6.28 -3.39 0.92
N TYR A 140 5.28 -2.89 0.19
CA TYR A 140 3.87 -2.88 0.59
C TYR A 140 3.01 -3.78 -0.29
N ARG A 141 3.60 -4.51 -1.24
CA ARG A 141 2.88 -5.35 -2.20
C ARG A 141 2.55 -6.70 -1.58
N ALA A 142 1.28 -7.10 -1.72
CA ALA A 142 0.80 -8.38 -1.19
C ALA A 142 1.42 -9.60 -1.93
N PRO A 143 1.63 -10.73 -1.24
CA PRO A 143 2.30 -11.90 -1.80
C PRO A 143 1.55 -12.49 -3.00
N GLU A 144 0.22 -12.41 -3.05
CA GLU A 144 -0.56 -12.87 -4.19
C GLU A 144 -0.24 -12.08 -5.47
N ILE A 145 0.11 -10.80 -5.36
CA ILE A 145 0.48 -9.98 -6.52
C ILE A 145 1.90 -10.29 -6.93
N LEU A 146 2.82 -10.50 -5.97
CA LEU A 146 4.19 -10.91 -6.24
C LEU A 146 4.27 -12.32 -6.87
N LEU A 147 3.32 -13.20 -6.54
CA LEU A 147 3.20 -14.56 -7.12
C LEU A 147 2.38 -14.58 -8.44
N GLY A 148 2.03 -13.41 -8.98
CA GLY A 148 1.44 -13.29 -10.31
C GLY A 148 -0.07 -13.52 -10.37
N SER A 149 -0.79 -13.45 -9.23
CA SER A 149 -2.26 -13.44 -9.24
C SER A 149 -2.76 -12.22 -10.03
N ARG A 150 -3.73 -12.49 -10.93
CA ARG A 150 -4.42 -11.43 -11.69
C ARG A 150 -5.65 -10.90 -10.94
N HIS A 151 -6.03 -11.54 -9.84
CA HIS A 151 -7.23 -11.20 -9.08
C HIS A 151 -6.88 -10.22 -7.96
N TYR A 152 -7.18 -8.94 -8.19
CA TYR A 152 -7.11 -7.91 -7.16
C TYR A 152 -8.38 -7.92 -6.32
N SER A 153 -8.24 -8.07 -5.01
CA SER A 153 -9.34 -7.94 -4.04
C SER A 153 -9.02 -6.82 -3.04
N THR A 154 -9.95 -6.53 -2.13
CA THR A 154 -9.74 -5.61 -1.01
C THR A 154 -8.57 -6.03 -0.10
N ALA A 155 -8.23 -7.32 -0.09
CA ALA A 155 -7.17 -7.87 0.76
C ALA A 155 -5.78 -7.30 0.42
N VAL A 156 -5.54 -6.86 -0.82
CA VAL A 156 -4.23 -6.29 -1.21
C VAL A 156 -3.94 -5.00 -0.45
N ASP A 157 -4.96 -4.16 -0.27
CA ASP A 157 -4.83 -2.92 0.49
C ASP A 157 -4.60 -3.21 1.98
N ILE A 158 -5.25 -4.25 2.52
CA ILE A 158 -5.06 -4.66 3.92
C ILE A 158 -3.62 -5.12 4.19
N TRP A 159 -3.02 -5.86 3.27
CA TRP A 159 -1.62 -6.24 3.39
C TRP A 159 -0.72 -5.01 3.48
N SER A 160 -0.93 -4.04 2.57
CA SER A 160 -0.19 -2.78 2.59
C SER A 160 -0.38 -2.02 3.91
N ILE A 161 -1.61 -1.98 4.45
CA ILE A 161 -1.87 -1.40 5.78
C ILE A 161 -1.07 -2.11 6.87
N GLY A 162 -1.00 -3.45 6.85
CA GLY A 162 -0.18 -4.23 7.79
C GLY A 162 1.30 -3.87 7.71
N CYS A 163 1.85 -3.75 6.51
CA CYS A 163 3.23 -3.29 6.32
C CYS A 163 3.45 -1.86 6.87
N ILE A 164 2.52 -0.94 6.61
CA ILE A 164 2.59 0.46 7.08
C ILE A 164 2.45 0.52 8.61
N PHE A 165 1.57 -0.28 9.19
CA PHE A 165 1.39 -0.39 10.64
C PHE A 165 2.70 -0.81 11.31
N ALA A 166 3.32 -1.89 10.81
CA ALA A 166 4.62 -2.32 11.30
C ALA A 166 5.72 -1.25 11.11
N GLU A 167 5.72 -0.55 9.96
CA GLU A 167 6.69 0.52 9.71
C GLU A 167 6.51 1.72 10.65
N MET A 168 5.28 2.10 11.00
CA MET A 168 5.02 3.15 11.99
C MET A 168 5.59 2.77 13.36
N VAL A 169 5.60 1.48 13.73
CA VAL A 169 6.18 0.99 14.99
C VAL A 169 7.71 0.90 14.92
N LEU A 170 8.25 0.49 13.78
CA LEU A 170 9.68 0.19 13.60
C LEU A 170 10.52 1.36 13.07
N LYS A 171 9.89 2.40 12.51
CA LYS A 171 10.51 3.46 11.71
C LYS A 171 11.22 2.99 10.43
N LYS A 172 11.11 1.71 10.10
CA LYS A 172 11.70 1.09 8.91
C LYS A 172 10.70 0.11 8.31
N PRO A 173 10.75 -0.13 6.99
CA PRO A 173 9.84 -1.07 6.33
C PRO A 173 9.92 -2.46 6.97
N LEU A 174 8.77 -3.14 7.07
CA LEU A 174 8.70 -4.52 7.56
C LEU A 174 9.44 -5.48 6.62
N PHE A 175 9.27 -5.28 5.31
CA PHE A 175 9.90 -6.04 4.25
C PHE A 175 10.67 -5.10 3.32
N PRO A 176 11.92 -4.74 3.67
CA PRO A 176 12.72 -3.87 2.82
C PRO A 176 13.40 -4.71 1.74
N GLY A 177 12.76 -4.94 0.59
CA GLY A 177 13.41 -5.48 -0.62
C GLY A 177 14.66 -4.68 -1.03
N PHE A 178 15.51 -5.25 -1.90
CA PHE A 178 16.76 -4.60 -2.37
C PHE A 178 16.60 -3.10 -2.70
N SER A 179 17.52 -2.28 -2.17
CA SER A 179 17.58 -0.85 -2.49
C SER A 179 18.14 -0.64 -3.92
N PRO A 180 17.63 0.36 -4.65
CA PRO A 180 18.06 0.70 -6.02
C PRO A 180 19.52 1.16 -6.16
N GLU A 181 20.25 1.28 -5.06
CA GLU A 181 21.68 1.64 -5.04
C GLU A 181 22.58 0.48 -5.51
N SER A 182 22.01 -0.71 -5.65
CA SER A 182 22.66 -1.88 -6.25
C SER A 182 22.58 -1.75 -7.77
N THR A 183 23.66 -1.30 -8.42
CA THR A 183 23.72 -0.86 -9.84
C THR A 183 23.40 -1.94 -10.90
N GLN A 184 22.86 -3.10 -10.53
CA GLN A 184 22.37 -4.13 -11.46
C GLN A 184 21.47 -5.12 -10.71
N CYS A 185 20.19 -4.81 -10.57
CA CYS A 185 19.17 -5.78 -10.18
C CYS A 185 18.04 -5.72 -11.22
N HIS A 186 17.70 -6.87 -11.81
CA HIS A 186 16.52 -6.93 -12.68
C HIS A 186 15.25 -6.85 -11.82
N LEU A 187 14.15 -6.31 -12.37
CA LEU A 187 12.87 -6.20 -11.63
C LEU A 187 12.43 -7.54 -11.01
N GLY A 188 12.65 -8.66 -11.72
CA GLY A 188 12.35 -10.00 -11.21
C GLY A 188 13.19 -10.41 -9.99
N ASP A 189 14.43 -9.95 -9.88
CA ASP A 189 15.28 -10.22 -8.72
C ASP A 189 14.77 -9.49 -7.48
N SER A 190 14.19 -8.29 -7.66
CA SER A 190 13.59 -7.49 -6.59
C SER A 190 12.28 -8.10 -6.07
N GLU A 191 11.43 -8.64 -6.95
CA GLU A 191 10.17 -9.31 -6.56
C GLU A 191 10.42 -10.62 -5.81
N ILE A 192 11.42 -11.39 -6.23
CA ILE A 192 11.81 -12.63 -5.52
C ILE A 192 12.43 -12.30 -4.15
N ASP A 193 13.28 -11.29 -4.05
CA ASP A 193 13.84 -10.87 -2.75
C ASP A 193 12.75 -10.43 -1.76
N GLU A 194 11.79 -9.65 -2.23
CA GLU A 194 10.63 -9.24 -1.45
C GLU A 194 9.85 -10.47 -0.93
N LEU A 195 9.53 -11.42 -1.82
CA LEU A 195 8.88 -12.68 -1.44
C LEU A 195 9.67 -13.45 -0.38
N PHE A 196 11.00 -13.55 -0.54
CA PHE A 196 11.84 -14.26 0.42
C PHE A 196 11.89 -13.57 1.79
N ARG A 197 11.81 -12.24 1.84
CA ARG A 197 11.68 -11.51 3.13
C ARG A 197 10.36 -11.81 3.80
N ILE A 198 9.27 -11.83 3.04
CA ILE A 198 7.95 -12.23 3.53
C ILE A 198 8.02 -13.66 4.10
N PHE A 199 8.56 -14.61 3.34
CA PHE A 199 8.65 -16.01 3.75
C PHE A 199 9.56 -16.22 4.97
N ARG A 200 10.67 -15.47 5.09
CA ARG A 200 11.53 -15.53 6.27
C ARG A 200 10.81 -15.13 7.56
N LEU A 201 9.89 -14.17 7.50
CA LEU A 201 9.12 -13.75 8.66
C LEU A 201 7.89 -14.64 8.88
N ARG A 202 7.08 -14.86 7.84
CA ARG A 202 5.77 -15.53 7.92
C ARG A 202 5.82 -17.04 7.74
N GLY A 203 6.99 -17.58 7.37
CA GLY A 203 7.15 -18.95 6.90
C GLY A 203 6.82 -19.05 5.41
N THR A 204 7.41 -20.04 4.72
CA THR A 204 7.05 -20.32 3.32
C THR A 204 5.64 -20.92 3.29
N PRO A 205 4.68 -20.35 2.54
CA PRO A 205 3.32 -20.87 2.49
C PRO A 205 3.29 -22.23 1.80
N ASN A 206 2.28 -23.02 2.11
CA ASN A 206 1.98 -24.30 1.48
C ASN A 206 0.45 -24.42 1.32
N GLU A 207 -0.03 -25.55 0.79
CA GLU A 207 -1.46 -25.78 0.56
C GLU A 207 -2.31 -25.81 1.85
N ASP A 208 -1.72 -26.06 3.03
CA ASP A 208 -2.45 -26.02 4.31
C ASP A 208 -2.65 -24.57 4.80
N ILE A 209 -1.63 -23.73 4.63
CA ILE A 209 -1.65 -22.32 5.03
C ILE A 209 -2.44 -21.48 4.03
N TRP A 210 -2.21 -21.72 2.74
CA TRP A 210 -2.82 -21.00 1.63
C TRP A 210 -3.21 -22.00 0.53
N PRO A 211 -4.45 -22.54 0.59
CA PRO A 211 -4.97 -23.42 -0.43
C PRO A 211 -4.94 -22.76 -1.82
N GLY A 212 -4.33 -23.43 -2.79
CA GLY A 212 -4.13 -22.97 -4.17
C GLY A 212 -2.86 -22.16 -4.41
N VAL A 213 -2.00 -21.94 -3.40
CA VAL A 213 -0.75 -21.17 -3.59
C VAL A 213 0.17 -21.79 -4.65
N THR A 214 0.18 -23.13 -4.77
CA THR A 214 1.02 -23.82 -5.76
C THR A 214 0.56 -23.64 -7.20
N LEU A 215 -0.68 -23.16 -7.40
CA LEU A 215 -1.27 -22.90 -8.71
C LEU A 215 -0.99 -21.48 -9.22
N LEU A 216 -0.39 -20.61 -8.40
CA LEU A 216 -0.08 -19.25 -8.80
C LEU A 216 1.04 -19.22 -9.86
N LYS A 217 0.89 -18.34 -10.85
CA LYS A 217 1.75 -18.27 -12.06
C LYS A 217 3.24 -18.28 -11.74
N ASP A 218 3.65 -17.51 -10.74
CA ASP A 218 5.05 -17.28 -10.42
C ASP A 218 5.52 -18.10 -9.19
N TRP A 219 4.69 -19.03 -8.70
CA TRP A 219 5.09 -20.02 -7.71
C TRP A 219 6.19 -20.95 -8.25
N LYS A 220 7.16 -21.30 -7.40
CA LYS A 220 8.21 -22.28 -7.71
C LYS A 220 8.33 -23.29 -6.57
N PRO A 221 8.28 -24.61 -6.86
CA PRO A 221 8.44 -25.65 -5.83
C PRO A 221 9.85 -25.66 -5.22
N VAL A 222 10.82 -25.00 -5.87
CA VAL A 222 12.20 -24.87 -5.41
C VAL A 222 12.42 -23.69 -4.47
N PHE A 223 11.37 -22.94 -4.11
CA PHE A 223 11.51 -21.86 -3.13
C PHE A 223 12.02 -22.41 -1.80
N PRO A 224 12.95 -21.70 -1.11
CA PRO A 224 13.43 -22.18 0.18
C PRO A 224 12.29 -22.24 1.19
N VAL A 225 12.40 -23.20 2.11
CA VAL A 225 11.40 -23.43 3.16
C VAL A 225 11.86 -22.75 4.44
N TRP A 226 11.15 -21.72 4.88
CA TRP A 226 11.35 -21.04 6.15
C TRP A 226 10.22 -21.35 7.13
N HIS A 227 10.55 -21.36 8.42
CA HIS A 227 9.56 -21.46 9.48
C HIS A 227 9.09 -20.07 9.92
N ARG A 228 7.80 -19.97 10.25
CA ARG A 228 7.19 -18.75 10.78
C ARG A 228 7.90 -18.28 12.05
N GLN A 229 8.21 -17.00 12.10
CA GLN A 229 8.79 -16.35 13.26
C GLN A 229 7.70 -15.66 14.08
N PRO A 230 7.80 -15.63 15.42
CA PRO A 230 6.92 -14.82 16.26
C PRO A 230 7.11 -13.33 15.95
N LEU A 231 6.02 -12.61 15.66
CA LEU A 231 6.07 -11.18 15.32
C LEU A 231 6.58 -10.32 16.48
N GLU A 232 6.39 -10.76 17.71
CA GLU A 232 6.83 -10.10 18.95
C GLU A 232 8.36 -9.96 18.98
N LYS A 233 9.10 -10.85 18.33
CA LYS A 233 10.56 -10.71 18.20
C LYS A 233 10.95 -9.57 17.26
N THR A 234 10.13 -9.32 16.24
CA THR A 234 10.35 -8.25 15.27
C THR A 234 9.83 -6.90 15.78
N LEU A 235 8.68 -6.91 16.47
CA LEU A 235 8.01 -5.73 17.02
C LEU A 235 7.86 -5.83 18.55
N PRO A 236 8.97 -5.80 19.32
CA PRO A 236 8.93 -6.02 20.77
C PRO A 236 8.21 -4.93 21.56
N THR A 237 7.99 -3.76 20.96
CA THR A 237 7.29 -2.63 21.58
C THR A 237 5.78 -2.62 21.30
N LEU A 238 5.29 -3.51 20.43
CA LEU A 238 3.88 -3.58 20.08
C LEU A 238 3.14 -4.45 21.12
N CYS A 239 1.98 -3.98 21.60
CA CYS A 239 1.19 -4.72 22.56
C CYS A 239 0.58 -6.00 21.95
N PRO A 240 0.17 -7.00 22.75
CA PRO A 240 -0.37 -8.26 22.25
C PRO A 240 -1.54 -8.10 21.28
N GLU A 241 -2.45 -7.15 21.54
CA GLU A 241 -3.59 -6.86 20.67
C GLU A 241 -3.14 -6.29 19.31
N GLY A 242 -2.10 -5.44 19.33
CA GLY A 242 -1.49 -4.91 18.11
C GLY A 242 -0.79 -6.00 17.29
N ILE A 243 -0.12 -6.94 17.96
CA ILE A 243 0.50 -8.10 17.31
C ILE A 243 -0.56 -8.98 16.65
N ASP A 244 -1.65 -9.29 17.36
CA ASP A 244 -2.76 -10.08 16.81
C ASP A 244 -3.41 -9.39 15.59
N LEU A 245 -3.69 -8.09 15.69
CA LEU A 245 -4.25 -7.33 14.57
C LEU A 245 -3.30 -7.31 13.37
N LEU A 246 -2.01 -7.07 13.60
CA LEU A 246 -1.00 -7.11 12.54
C LEU A 246 -0.95 -8.49 11.89
N ASP A 247 -0.96 -9.56 12.69
CA ASP A 247 -0.92 -10.94 12.24
C ASP A 247 -2.08 -11.27 11.28
N GLN A 248 -3.29 -10.79 11.61
CA GLN A 248 -4.48 -10.92 10.78
C GLN A 248 -4.44 -10.07 9.49
N MET A 249 -3.73 -8.93 9.50
CA MET A 249 -3.54 -8.08 8.32
C MET A 249 -2.55 -8.65 7.31
N ILE A 250 -1.51 -9.35 7.78
CA ILE A 250 -0.46 -9.96 6.93
C ILE A 250 -0.63 -11.48 6.77
N GLU A 251 -1.89 -11.94 6.77
CA GLU A 251 -2.25 -13.32 6.46
C GLU A 251 -2.01 -13.62 4.97
N PHE A 252 -1.45 -14.80 4.68
CA PHE A 252 -1.12 -15.19 3.31
C PHE A 252 -2.36 -15.33 2.44
N ASP A 253 -3.31 -16.17 2.87
CA ASP A 253 -4.54 -16.41 2.13
C ASP A 253 -5.40 -15.13 2.12
N PRO A 254 -5.61 -14.50 0.94
CA PRO A 254 -6.40 -13.29 0.83
C PRO A 254 -7.84 -13.45 1.31
N ALA A 255 -8.39 -14.67 1.31
CA ALA A 255 -9.74 -14.97 1.80
C ALA A 255 -9.82 -15.00 3.35
N ARG A 256 -8.70 -15.25 4.03
CA ARG A 256 -8.61 -15.30 5.49
C ARG A 256 -8.13 -13.99 6.11
N ARG A 257 -7.47 -13.14 5.31
CA ARG A 257 -6.99 -11.81 5.69
C ARG A 257 -8.14 -10.93 6.19
N ILE A 258 -7.93 -10.23 7.30
CA ILE A 258 -8.98 -9.40 7.93
C ILE A 258 -9.47 -8.31 6.96
N SER A 259 -10.77 -8.09 6.88
CA SER A 259 -11.32 -6.95 6.12
C SER A 259 -11.14 -5.64 6.88
N ALA A 260 -11.06 -4.49 6.19
CA ALA A 260 -11.01 -3.17 6.84
C ALA A 260 -12.14 -2.96 7.86
N LYS A 261 -13.38 -3.39 7.50
CA LYS A 261 -14.55 -3.33 8.39
C LYS A 261 -14.36 -4.06 9.71
N ARG A 262 -13.71 -5.23 9.69
CA ARG A 262 -13.41 -6.01 10.90
C ARG A 262 -12.23 -5.41 11.68
N GLY A 263 -11.21 -4.93 10.98
CA GLY A 263 -10.04 -4.30 11.60
C GLY A 263 -10.37 -3.02 12.38
N MET A 264 -11.41 -2.28 12.00
CA MET A 264 -11.88 -1.12 12.78
C MET A 264 -12.50 -1.48 14.14
N ALA A 265 -12.98 -2.71 14.30
CA ALA A 265 -13.64 -3.19 15.52
C ALA A 265 -12.70 -3.95 16.47
N SER A 266 -11.41 -4.02 16.12
CA SER A 266 -10.36 -4.74 16.85
C SER A 266 -9.53 -3.79 17.71
#